data_AF-A0A167BX88-F1
#
_entry.id   AF-A0A167BX88-F1
#
_cell.length_a   1.000
_cell.length_b   1.000
_cell.length_c   1.000
_cell.angle_alpha   90.00
_cell.angle_beta   90.00
_cell.angle_gamma   90.00
#
_symmetry.space_group_name_H-M   'P 1'
#
loop_
_entity.id
_entity.type
_entity.pdbx_description
1 polymer ?
#
loop_
_entity_poly.entity_id
_entity_poly.type
_entity_poly.pdbx_seq_one_letter_code
_entity_poly.pdbx_strand_id
1 'polypeptide(L)'
;MDPHYQPEPGVGDKMESSLRFATNETTGHIGALLMLMALSVSVGGIIERSGVMEMLPETFPSIWLAMTLLVVTMVIIGMIMDPYGAVILVNATIAQIAFDNGIAPLHFWMITLVAFELGYLSPPVALNHLLTRQVVGDEEVESAKVPGGSFYRRYEKFLLPIAVMLTALLLVSYVPLMSDSLHEFLFQKIQAGVH
;
A
#
# COMPACT_ATOMS: atom_id res chain seq x y z
N MET A 1 8.22 -40.47 -2.47
CA MET A 1 9.08 -39.47 -1.80
C MET A 1 9.74 -38.67 -2.90
N ASP A 2 9.53 -37.36 -2.91
CA ASP A 2 10.18 -36.46 -3.85
C ASP A 2 11.70 -36.52 -3.61
N PRO A 3 12.52 -36.89 -4.61
CA PRO A 3 13.98 -36.97 -4.46
C PRO A 3 14.64 -35.62 -4.17
N HIS A 4 13.92 -34.50 -4.29
CA HIS A 4 14.41 -33.15 -3.96
C HIS A 4 13.93 -32.64 -2.59
N TYR A 5 13.16 -33.44 -1.83
CA TYR A 5 12.71 -33.04 -0.50
C TYR A 5 13.87 -33.08 0.49
N GLN A 6 14.35 -31.91 0.90
CA GLN A 6 15.21 -31.75 2.06
C GLN A 6 14.34 -31.40 3.27
N PRO A 7 14.42 -32.14 4.39
CA PRO A 7 13.69 -31.78 5.60
C PRO A 7 14.15 -30.41 6.08
N GLU A 8 13.20 -29.50 6.27
CA GLU A 8 13.47 -28.16 6.78
C GLU A 8 14.07 -28.26 8.20
N PRO A 9 15.23 -27.63 8.46
CA PRO A 9 15.86 -27.69 9.77
C PRO A 9 14.94 -27.06 10.83
N GLY A 10 14.49 -27.87 11.79
CA GLY A 10 13.58 -27.46 12.88
C GLY A 10 12.18 -28.10 12.82
N VAL A 11 11.79 -28.68 11.69
CA VAL A 11 10.54 -29.46 11.58
C VAL A 11 10.75 -30.84 12.19
N GLY A 12 10.19 -31.05 13.39
CA GLY A 12 10.27 -32.35 14.07
C GLY A 12 9.31 -33.40 13.50
N ASP A 13 9.59 -34.68 13.77
CA ASP A 13 8.82 -35.83 13.26
C ASP A 13 7.37 -35.92 13.80
N LYS A 14 7.09 -35.20 14.89
CA LYS A 14 5.78 -35.18 15.54
C LYS A 14 5.06 -33.86 15.26
N MET A 15 3.76 -33.93 15.02
CA MET A 15 2.88 -32.77 14.83
C MET A 15 3.07 -31.68 15.90
N GLU A 16 3.22 -32.05 17.19
CA GLU A 16 3.46 -31.06 18.26
C GLU A 16 4.76 -30.28 18.02
N SER A 17 5.83 -30.95 17.59
CA SER A 17 7.12 -30.30 17.34
C SER A 17 7.04 -29.36 16.15
N SER A 18 6.43 -29.79 15.05
CA SER A 18 6.23 -28.95 13.86
C SER A 18 5.33 -27.75 14.16
N LEU A 19 4.26 -27.94 14.96
CA LEU A 19 3.35 -26.88 15.37
C LEU A 19 4.04 -25.84 16.26
N ARG A 20 4.83 -26.29 17.25
CA ARG A 20 5.62 -25.40 18.11
C ARG A 20 6.66 -24.62 17.31
N PHE A 21 7.35 -25.29 16.40
CA PHE A 21 8.33 -24.65 15.51
C PHE A 21 7.68 -23.54 14.67
N ALA A 22 6.61 -23.86 13.93
CA ALA A 22 5.90 -22.88 13.11
C ALA A 22 5.34 -21.70 13.93
N THR A 23 4.85 -21.97 15.15
CA THR A 23 4.35 -20.94 16.07
C THR A 23 5.49 -20.03 16.56
N ASN A 24 6.65 -20.60 16.89
CA ASN A 24 7.80 -19.85 17.35
C ASN A 24 8.37 -18.95 16.24
N GLU A 25 8.50 -19.46 15.01
CA GLU A 25 8.89 -18.67 13.83
C GLU A 25 7.90 -17.52 13.57
N THR A 26 6.60 -17.82 13.60
CA THR A 26 5.55 -16.80 13.42
C THR A 26 5.63 -15.71 14.49
N THR A 27 5.90 -16.08 15.75
CA THR A 27 6.00 -15.14 16.87
C THR A 27 7.16 -14.16 16.65
N GLY A 28 8.30 -14.63 16.13
CA GLY A 28 9.43 -13.78 15.76
C GLY A 28 9.05 -12.75 14.69
N HIS A 29 8.40 -13.19 13.61
CA HIS A 29 7.96 -12.30 12.54
C HIS A 29 6.90 -11.29 12.99
N ILE A 30 5.89 -11.71 13.76
CA ILE A 30 4.87 -10.82 14.30
C ILE A 30 5.48 -9.81 15.29
N GLY A 31 6.46 -10.22 16.11
CA GLY A 31 7.20 -9.33 16.98
C GLY A 31 7.93 -8.22 16.22
N ALA A 32 8.58 -8.57 15.10
CA ALA A 32 9.22 -7.59 14.22
C ALA A 32 8.19 -6.64 13.58
N LEU A 33 7.05 -7.17 13.09
CA LEU A 33 5.95 -6.37 12.56
C LEU A 33 5.38 -5.40 13.60
N LEU A 34 5.19 -5.83 14.85
CA LEU A 34 4.72 -4.98 15.95
C LEU A 34 5.69 -3.82 16.24
N MET A 35 7.00 -4.08 16.22
CA MET A 35 8.00 -3.01 16.39
C MET A 35 7.99 -2.03 15.22
N LEU A 36 7.87 -2.51 13.98
CA LEU A 36 7.73 -1.67 12.80
C LEU A 36 6.48 -0.79 12.88
N MET A 37 5.34 -1.36 13.25
CA MET A 37 4.09 -0.61 13.44
C MET A 37 4.25 0.48 14.52
N ALA A 38 4.86 0.16 15.67
CA ALA A 38 5.07 1.14 16.73
C ALA A 38 5.96 2.32 16.30
N LEU A 39 7.04 2.03 15.56
CA LEU A 39 7.92 3.06 15.01
C LEU A 39 7.21 3.92 13.98
N SER A 40 6.41 3.30 13.11
CA SER A 40 5.65 4.00 12.10
C SER A 40 4.58 4.92 12.67
N VAL A 41 3.81 4.43 13.65
CA VAL A 41 2.85 5.27 14.40
C VAL A 41 3.56 6.46 15.04
N SER A 42 4.77 6.27 15.57
CA SER A 42 5.57 7.35 16.14
C SER A 42 5.97 8.38 15.08
N VAL A 43 6.40 7.95 13.90
CA VAL A 43 6.70 8.85 12.75
C VAL A 43 5.44 9.57 12.30
N GLY A 44 4.30 8.88 12.22
CA GLY A 44 3.00 9.48 11.89
C GLY A 44 2.62 10.59 12.86
N GLY A 45 2.78 10.34 14.17
CA GLY A 45 2.54 11.37 15.18
C GLY A 45 3.50 12.57 15.09
N ILE A 46 4.74 12.36 14.64
CA ILE A 46 5.67 13.47 14.35
C ILE A 46 5.21 14.26 13.12
N ILE A 47 4.77 13.59 12.05
CA ILE A 47 4.25 14.24 10.84
C ILE A 47 3.01 15.07 11.18
N GLU A 48 2.08 14.52 11.95
CA GLU A 48 0.89 15.24 12.44
C GLU A 48 1.29 16.49 13.23
N ARG A 49 2.20 16.36 14.21
CA ARG A 49 2.66 17.48 15.04
C ARG A 49 3.53 18.51 14.31
N SER A 50 4.09 18.14 13.16
CA SER A 50 4.95 19.04 12.39
C SER A 50 4.17 20.15 11.67
N GLY A 51 2.83 20.06 11.63
CA GLY A 51 1.99 21.01 10.90
C GLY A 51 2.05 20.84 9.38
N VAL A 52 2.85 19.88 8.86
CA VAL A 52 2.93 19.60 7.41
C VAL A 52 1.55 19.28 6.82
N MET A 53 0.72 18.60 7.61
CA MET A 53 -0.63 18.23 7.20
C MET A 53 -1.61 19.41 7.25
N GLU A 54 -1.37 20.40 8.12
CA GLU A 54 -2.12 21.66 8.19
C GLU A 54 -1.80 22.61 7.02
N MET A 55 -0.70 22.36 6.31
CA MET A 55 -0.38 23.09 5.07
C MET A 55 -1.30 22.71 3.91
N LEU A 56 -2.04 21.60 4.03
CA LEU A 56 -3.01 21.21 3.02
C LEU A 56 -4.28 22.08 3.18
N PRO A 57 -4.81 22.64 2.08
CA PRO A 57 -6.03 23.45 2.15
C PRO A 57 -7.19 22.63 2.72
N GLU A 58 -7.92 23.19 3.68
CA GLU A 58 -9.14 22.56 4.21
C GLU A 58 -10.30 22.64 3.21
N THR A 59 -10.29 23.64 2.33
CA THR A 59 -11.33 23.84 1.31
C THR A 59 -10.73 23.95 -0.07
N PHE A 60 -11.31 23.23 -1.02
CA PHE A 60 -10.89 23.26 -2.41
C PHE A 60 -11.95 23.92 -3.30
N PRO A 61 -11.53 24.77 -4.25
CA PRO A 61 -12.45 25.38 -5.22
C PRO A 61 -13.01 24.36 -6.23
N SER A 62 -12.41 23.18 -6.33
CA SER A 62 -12.83 22.12 -7.25
C SER A 62 -12.53 20.74 -6.66
N ILE A 63 -13.50 19.84 -6.74
CA ILE A 63 -13.33 18.42 -6.35
C ILE A 63 -12.22 17.73 -7.14
N TRP A 64 -11.98 18.15 -8.40
CA TRP A 64 -10.88 17.63 -9.22
C TRP A 64 -9.52 18.02 -8.66
N LEU A 65 -9.40 19.25 -8.16
CA LEU A 65 -8.19 19.73 -7.51
C LEU A 65 -7.97 19.04 -6.17
N ALA A 66 -9.02 18.93 -5.36
CA ALA A 66 -9.00 18.19 -4.09
C ALA A 66 -8.52 16.76 -4.31
N MET A 67 -9.15 16.05 -5.25
CA MET A 67 -8.80 14.69 -5.62
C MET A 67 -7.35 14.56 -6.05
N THR A 68 -6.87 15.42 -6.94
CA THR A 68 -5.49 15.38 -7.45
C THR A 68 -4.50 15.55 -6.31
N LEU A 69 -4.72 16.54 -5.44
CA LEU A 69 -3.83 16.81 -4.31
C LEU A 69 -3.83 15.63 -3.33
N LEU A 70 -5.00 15.11 -2.99
CA LEU A 70 -5.14 13.98 -2.06
C LEU A 70 -4.47 12.72 -2.60
N VAL A 71 -4.66 12.40 -3.88
CA VAL A 71 -4.01 11.26 -4.54
C VAL A 71 -2.49 11.39 -4.47
N VAL A 72 -1.94 12.56 -4.81
CA VAL A 72 -0.49 12.81 -4.74
C VAL A 72 0.02 12.66 -3.31
N THR A 73 -0.66 13.26 -2.34
CA THR A 73 -0.31 13.14 -0.91
C THR A 73 -0.35 11.69 -0.44
N MET A 74 -1.37 10.91 -0.80
CA MET A 74 -1.50 9.50 -0.42
C MET A 74 -0.37 8.64 -1.02
N VAL A 75 -0.01 8.88 -2.29
CA VAL A 75 1.12 8.19 -2.92
C VAL A 75 2.43 8.50 -2.19
N ILE A 76 2.66 9.77 -1.82
CA ILE A 76 3.85 10.19 -1.05
C ILE A 76 3.89 9.53 0.32
N ILE A 77 2.75 9.42 1.02
CA ILE A 77 2.68 8.71 2.30
C ILE A 77 2.99 7.22 2.11
N GLY A 78 2.38 6.56 1.13
CA GLY A 78 2.63 5.15 0.83
C GLY A 78 4.07 4.85 0.38
N MET A 79 4.76 5.83 -0.19
CA MET A 79 6.18 5.74 -0.57
C MET A 79 7.13 5.61 0.63
N ILE A 80 6.76 6.13 1.81
CA ILE A 80 7.66 6.25 2.97
C ILE A 80 7.19 5.48 4.21
N MET A 81 5.91 5.15 4.30
CA MET A 81 5.27 4.58 5.48
C MET A 81 4.71 3.20 5.18
N ASP A 82 4.74 2.27 6.14
CA ASP A 82 4.08 0.97 6.02
C ASP A 82 2.54 1.09 6.14
N PRO A 83 1.78 0.08 5.72
CA PRO A 83 0.32 0.17 5.66
C PRO A 83 -0.38 0.52 6.96
N TYR A 84 0.10 0.00 8.08
CA TYR A 84 -0.58 0.23 9.36
C TYR A 84 -0.39 1.66 9.85
N GLY A 85 0.85 2.18 9.82
CA GLY A 85 1.10 3.57 10.18
C GLY A 85 0.41 4.54 9.24
N ALA A 86 0.40 4.25 7.94
CA ALA A 86 -0.21 5.10 6.93
C ALA A 86 -1.73 5.22 7.11
N VAL A 87 -2.43 4.12 7.38
CA VAL A 87 -3.88 4.14 7.63
C VAL A 87 -4.23 4.94 8.88
N ILE A 88 -3.45 4.81 9.96
CA ILE A 88 -3.67 5.55 11.20
C ILE A 88 -3.51 7.06 10.96
N LEU A 89 -2.41 7.46 10.31
CA LEU A 89 -2.13 8.86 9.98
C LEU A 89 -3.23 9.44 9.07
N VAL A 90 -3.61 8.72 8.02
CA VAL A 90 -4.62 9.16 7.06
C VAL A 90 -5.99 9.30 7.71
N ASN A 91 -6.37 8.36 8.57
CA ASN A 91 -7.64 8.44 9.30
C ASN A 91 -7.69 9.63 10.26
N ALA A 92 -6.58 9.92 10.96
CA ALA A 92 -6.51 11.01 11.91
C ALA A 92 -6.51 12.40 11.24
N THR A 93 -6.01 12.51 10.00
CA THR A 93 -5.69 13.81 9.42
C THR A 93 -6.31 14.11 8.05
N ILE A 94 -6.33 13.16 7.13
CA ILE A 94 -6.72 13.41 5.72
C ILE A 94 -8.19 13.08 5.48
N ALA A 95 -8.69 12.03 6.14
CA ALA A 95 -10.01 11.47 5.85
C ALA A 95 -11.13 12.51 5.98
N GLN A 96 -11.15 13.29 7.06
CA GLN A 96 -12.18 14.30 7.27
C GLN A 96 -12.10 15.42 6.22
N ILE A 97 -10.89 15.89 5.89
CA ILE A 97 -10.69 16.90 4.84
C ILE A 97 -11.28 16.42 3.50
N ALA A 98 -11.06 15.15 3.14
CA ALA A 98 -11.63 14.60 1.91
C ALA A 98 -13.16 14.55 1.95
N PHE A 99 -13.75 14.16 3.07
CA PHE A 99 -15.21 14.05 3.24
C PHE A 99 -15.88 15.42 3.20
N ASP A 100 -15.28 16.42 3.86
CA ASP A 100 -15.77 17.80 3.87
C ASP A 100 -15.71 18.46 2.48
N ASN A 101 -14.81 17.97 1.61
CA ASN A 101 -14.71 18.40 0.21
C ASN A 101 -15.55 17.55 -0.77
N GLY A 102 -16.48 16.75 -0.25
CA GLY A 102 -17.48 16.03 -1.05
C GLY A 102 -17.01 14.69 -1.62
N ILE A 103 -15.90 14.13 -1.16
CA ILE A 103 -15.47 12.78 -1.55
C ILE A 103 -16.15 11.77 -0.64
N ALA A 104 -16.94 10.87 -1.23
CA ALA A 104 -17.63 9.83 -0.45
C ALA A 104 -16.63 8.93 0.30
N PRO A 105 -16.93 8.49 1.55
CA PRO A 105 -16.00 7.70 2.35
C PRO A 105 -15.51 6.41 1.69
N LEU A 106 -16.40 5.72 0.97
CA LEU A 106 -16.02 4.52 0.23
C LEU A 106 -15.03 4.85 -0.90
N HIS A 107 -15.33 5.90 -1.68
CA HIS A 107 -14.47 6.35 -2.78
C HIS A 107 -13.08 6.72 -2.26
N PHE A 108 -13.03 7.51 -1.19
CA PHE A 108 -11.80 7.88 -0.50
C PHE A 108 -10.96 6.66 -0.12
N TRP A 109 -11.52 5.68 0.59
CA TRP A 109 -10.74 4.52 1.03
C TRP A 109 -10.30 3.61 -0.12
N MET A 110 -11.08 3.50 -1.20
CA MET A 110 -10.61 2.81 -2.41
C MET A 110 -9.41 3.53 -3.04
N ILE A 111 -9.47 4.87 -3.14
CA ILE A 111 -8.33 5.66 -3.64
C ILE A 111 -7.12 5.48 -2.73
N THR A 112 -7.30 5.60 -1.41
CA THR A 112 -6.24 5.42 -0.42
C THR A 112 -5.54 4.08 -0.56
N LEU A 113 -6.31 2.97 -0.64
CA LEU A 113 -5.74 1.63 -0.79
C LEU A 113 -4.92 1.51 -2.09
N VAL A 114 -5.47 1.94 -3.22
CA VAL A 114 -4.78 1.85 -4.52
C VAL A 114 -3.56 2.77 -4.58
N ALA A 115 -3.64 3.96 -3.98
CA ALA A 115 -2.53 4.92 -3.89
C ALA A 115 -1.39 4.37 -3.03
N PHE A 116 -1.71 3.71 -1.92
CA PHE A 116 -0.73 3.03 -1.08
C PHE A 116 -0.03 1.89 -1.78
N GLU A 117 -0.76 1.05 -2.51
CA GLU A 117 -0.14 -0.02 -3.32
C GLU A 117 0.82 0.52 -4.39
N LEU A 118 0.46 1.64 -5.05
CA LEU A 118 1.38 2.34 -5.94
C LEU A 118 2.60 2.89 -5.17
N GLY A 119 2.38 3.47 -3.98
CA GLY A 119 3.43 3.98 -3.10
C GLY A 119 4.43 2.89 -2.70
N TYR A 120 3.98 1.70 -2.34
CA TYR A 120 4.84 0.57 -1.96
C TYR A 120 5.69 0.01 -3.10
N LEU A 121 5.32 0.28 -4.35
CA LEU A 121 6.10 -0.06 -5.53
C LEU A 121 7.04 1.09 -5.95
N SER A 122 6.80 2.30 -5.46
CA SER A 122 7.51 3.49 -5.87
C SER A 122 8.67 3.84 -4.95
N PRO A 123 9.75 4.47 -5.46
CA PRO A 123 10.80 5.05 -4.61
C PRO A 123 10.22 6.10 -3.65
N PRO A 124 10.80 6.31 -2.44
CA PRO A 124 12.15 5.96 -2.03
C PRO A 124 12.31 4.62 -1.31
N VAL A 125 11.26 4.10 -0.63
CA VAL A 125 11.36 2.82 0.11
C VAL A 125 11.10 1.62 -0.79
N ALA A 126 10.09 1.69 -1.67
CA ALA A 126 9.69 0.60 -2.56
C ALA A 126 9.54 -0.75 -1.81
N LEU A 127 8.82 -0.73 -0.69
CA LEU A 127 8.68 -1.82 0.27
C LEU A 127 8.34 -3.16 -0.41
N ASN A 128 7.41 -3.18 -1.36
CA ASN A 128 7.00 -4.41 -2.05
C ASN A 128 8.16 -5.00 -2.87
N HIS A 129 9.03 -4.17 -3.45
CA HIS A 129 10.22 -4.64 -4.16
C HIS A 129 11.29 -5.18 -3.21
N LEU A 130 11.45 -4.58 -2.02
CA LEU A 130 12.37 -5.08 -0.98
C LEU A 130 11.91 -6.44 -0.43
N LEU A 131 10.62 -6.56 -0.08
CA LEU A 131 10.05 -7.80 0.43
C LEU A 131 10.14 -8.93 -0.61
N THR A 132 9.80 -8.62 -1.87
CA THR A 132 9.92 -9.61 -2.96
C THR A 132 11.37 -10.09 -3.09
N ARG A 133 12.34 -9.18 -3.01
CA ARG A 133 13.77 -9.53 -3.08
C ARG A 133 14.22 -10.39 -1.89
N GLN A 134 13.71 -10.13 -0.69
CA GLN A 134 14.01 -10.93 0.51
C GLN A 134 13.48 -12.37 0.40
N VAL A 135 12.33 -12.57 -0.25
CA VAL A 135 11.72 -13.89 -0.44
C VAL A 135 12.34 -14.65 -1.61
N VAL A 136 12.61 -13.97 -2.72
CA VAL A 136 13.13 -14.60 -3.95
C VAL A 136 14.61 -14.95 -3.83
N GLY A 137 15.39 -14.16 -3.08
CA GLY A 137 16.84 -14.33 -2.96
C GLY A 137 17.61 -13.42 -3.91
N ASP A 138 18.80 -12.99 -3.47
CA ASP A 138 19.66 -12.08 -4.24
C ASP A 138 20.22 -12.74 -5.51
N GLU A 139 20.60 -14.02 -5.44
CA GLU A 139 21.23 -14.75 -6.56
C GLU A 139 20.24 -14.93 -7.73
N GLU A 140 19.00 -15.29 -7.41
CA GLU A 140 17.90 -15.43 -8.35
C GLU A 140 17.55 -14.10 -9.02
N VAL A 141 17.51 -13.00 -8.25
CA VAL A 141 17.23 -11.66 -8.77
C VAL A 141 18.34 -11.16 -9.71
N GLU A 142 19.59 -11.50 -9.41
CA GLU A 142 20.75 -11.14 -10.24
C GLU A 142 20.81 -11.98 -11.53
N SER A 143 20.55 -13.29 -11.45
CA SER A 143 20.50 -14.17 -12.63
C SER A 143 19.36 -13.83 -13.60
N ALA A 144 18.25 -13.30 -13.09
CA ALA A 144 17.11 -12.84 -13.89
C ALA A 144 17.34 -11.48 -14.57
N LYS A 145 18.49 -10.82 -14.38
CA LYS A 145 18.80 -9.57 -15.08
C LYS A 145 18.95 -9.83 -16.57
N VAL A 146 18.32 -8.97 -17.38
CA VAL A 146 18.41 -9.03 -18.85
C VAL A 146 19.51 -8.07 -19.34
N PRO A 147 20.70 -8.55 -19.74
CA PRO A 147 21.75 -7.70 -20.28
C PRO A 147 21.46 -7.33 -21.74
N GLY A 148 20.80 -6.19 -21.95
CA GLY A 148 20.55 -5.62 -23.29
C GLY A 148 19.08 -5.33 -23.56
N GLY A 149 18.78 -4.71 -24.71
CA GLY A 149 17.43 -4.28 -25.10
C GLY A 149 17.08 -2.83 -24.72
N SER A 150 15.82 -2.45 -24.94
CA SER A 150 15.31 -1.13 -24.62
C SER A 150 15.22 -0.91 -23.10
N PHE A 151 15.14 0.36 -22.67
CA PHE A 151 14.99 0.72 -21.25
C PHE A 151 13.82 -0.02 -20.58
N TYR A 152 12.67 -0.11 -21.26
CA TYR A 152 11.50 -0.82 -20.76
C TYR A 152 11.80 -2.29 -20.47
N ARG A 153 12.41 -3.02 -21.42
CA ARG A 153 12.70 -4.45 -21.26
C ARG A 153 13.71 -4.74 -20.15
N ARG A 154 14.65 -3.81 -19.90
CA ARG A 154 15.63 -3.93 -18.81
C ARG A 154 14.98 -3.75 -17.43
N TYR A 155 14.00 -2.86 -17.32
CA TYR A 155 13.37 -2.49 -16.05
C TYR A 155 11.91 -2.93 -15.95
N GLU A 156 11.47 -3.85 -16.81
CA GLU A 156 10.08 -4.30 -16.91
C GLU A 156 9.53 -4.76 -15.56
N LYS A 157 10.35 -5.49 -14.78
CA LYS A 157 9.99 -5.98 -13.44
C LYS A 157 9.56 -4.88 -12.45
N PHE A 158 10.01 -3.65 -12.65
CA PHE A 158 9.65 -2.49 -11.83
C PHE A 158 8.59 -1.63 -12.54
N LEU A 159 8.79 -1.35 -13.82
CA LEU A 159 7.94 -0.44 -14.59
C LEU A 159 6.55 -1.01 -14.84
N LEU A 160 6.42 -2.32 -15.06
CA LEU A 160 5.13 -2.94 -15.36
C LEU A 160 4.17 -2.86 -14.14
N PRO A 161 4.56 -3.29 -12.92
CA PRO A 161 3.70 -3.12 -11.74
C PRO A 161 3.35 -1.65 -11.47
N ILE A 162 4.32 -0.73 -11.56
CA ILE A 162 4.08 0.70 -11.37
C ILE A 162 3.08 1.23 -12.39
N ALA A 163 3.22 0.88 -13.67
CA ALA A 163 2.32 1.32 -14.72
C ALA A 163 0.89 0.80 -14.49
N VAL A 164 0.73 -0.48 -14.13
CA VAL A 164 -0.59 -1.06 -13.83
C VAL A 164 -1.22 -0.36 -12.64
N MET A 165 -0.50 -0.20 -11.53
CA MET A 165 -1.04 0.47 -10.34
C MET A 165 -1.34 1.95 -10.58
N LEU A 166 -0.50 2.66 -11.35
CA LEU A 166 -0.76 4.04 -11.73
C LEU A 166 -2.02 4.15 -12.59
N THR A 167 -2.20 3.27 -13.58
CA THR A 167 -3.42 3.28 -14.39
C THR A 167 -4.65 2.95 -13.56
N ALA A 168 -4.57 1.96 -12.66
CA ALA A 168 -5.65 1.63 -11.74
C ALA A 168 -6.00 2.82 -10.83
N LEU A 169 -5.01 3.52 -10.29
CA LEU A 169 -5.20 4.70 -9.45
C LEU A 169 -5.93 5.81 -10.22
N LEU A 170 -5.45 6.15 -11.42
CA LEU A 170 -6.10 7.16 -12.25
C LEU A 170 -7.55 6.80 -12.58
N LEU A 171 -7.82 5.53 -12.88
CA LEU A 171 -9.18 5.06 -13.13
C LEU A 171 -10.06 5.17 -11.88
N VAL A 172 -9.61 4.63 -10.75
CA VAL A 172 -10.37 4.64 -9.49
C VAL A 172 -10.60 6.07 -8.98
N SER A 173 -9.63 6.96 -9.13
CA SER A 173 -9.75 8.36 -8.69
C SER A 173 -10.69 9.18 -9.57
N TYR A 174 -10.54 9.11 -10.90
CA TYR A 174 -11.20 10.06 -11.80
C TYR A 174 -12.44 9.53 -12.52
N VAL A 175 -12.54 8.23 -12.81
CA VAL A 175 -13.70 7.68 -13.52
C VAL A 175 -15.01 7.95 -12.76
N PRO A 176 -15.08 7.75 -11.43
CA PRO A 176 -16.30 8.07 -10.69
C PRO A 176 -16.60 9.57 -10.62
N LEU A 177 -15.63 10.45 -10.82
CA LEU A 177 -15.83 11.91 -10.86
C LEU A 177 -16.36 12.42 -12.21
N MET A 178 -16.28 11.60 -13.28
CA MET A 178 -16.73 12.00 -14.61
C MET A 178 -18.26 11.99 -14.77
N SER A 179 -18.98 11.29 -13.90
CA SER A 179 -20.45 11.19 -13.96
C SER A 179 -21.04 11.06 -12.56
N ASP A 180 -21.85 12.04 -12.16
CA ASP A 180 -22.55 12.03 -10.88
C ASP A 180 -23.46 10.78 -10.74
N SER A 181 -24.09 10.35 -11.83
CA SER A 181 -24.91 9.13 -11.85
C SER A 181 -24.10 7.85 -11.63
N LEU A 182 -22.86 7.80 -12.15
CA LEU A 182 -21.94 6.70 -11.89
C LEU A 182 -21.46 6.73 -10.43
N HIS A 183 -21.18 7.92 -9.91
CA HIS A 183 -20.78 8.13 -8.52
C HIS A 183 -21.85 7.67 -7.52
N GLU A 184 -23.09 8.10 -7.70
CA GLU A 184 -24.22 7.70 -6.85
C GLU A 184 -24.48 6.19 -6.94
N PHE A 185 -24.43 5.62 -8.15
CA PHE A 185 -24.62 4.18 -8.32
C PHE A 185 -23.54 3.37 -7.60
N LEU A 186 -22.27 3.76 -7.72
CA LEU A 186 -21.15 3.03 -7.13
C LEU A 186 -21.05 3.23 -5.61
N PHE A 187 -21.35 4.42 -5.09
CA PHE A 187 -21.02 4.76 -3.70
C PHE A 187 -22.21 5.01 -2.79
N GLN A 188 -23.33 5.56 -3.29
CA GLN A 188 -24.52 5.79 -2.46
C GLN A 188 -25.40 4.54 -2.32
N LYS A 189 -25.66 3.80 -3.40
CA LYS A 189 -26.52 2.60 -3.32
C LYS A 189 -25.93 1.48 -2.47
N ILE A 190 -24.61 1.36 -2.43
CA ILE A 190 -23.91 0.35 -1.60
C ILE A 190 -24.00 0.71 -0.11
N GLN A 191 -23.95 2.00 0.23
CA GLN A 191 -24.08 2.48 1.61
C GLN A 191 -25.50 2.28 2.17
N ALA A 192 -26.52 2.36 1.31
CA ALA A 192 -27.92 2.12 1.66
C ALA A 192 -28.36 0.63 1.57
N GLY A 193 -27.46 -0.27 1.16
CA GLY A 193 -27.70 -1.70 1.01
C GLY A 193 -27.69 -2.52 2.31
N VAL A 194 -27.83 -1.87 3.47
CA VAL A 194 -28.17 -2.52 4.74
C VAL A 194 -29.68 -2.35 4.95
N HIS A 195 -30.45 -3.16 4.24
CA HIS A 195 -31.82 -3.52 4.60
C HIS A 195 -32.03 -5.00 4.28
#